data_AF-A0A6J1U1U8-F1
#
_entry.id   AF-A0A6J1U1U8-F1
#
_cell.length_a   1.000
_cell.length_b   1.000
_cell.length_c   1.000
_cell.angle_alpha   90.00
_cell.angle_beta   90.00
_cell.angle_gamma   90.00
#
_symmetry.space_group_name_H-M   'P 1'
#
loop_
_entity.id
_entity.type
_entity.pdbx_description
1 polymer ?
#
loop_
_entity_poly.entity_id
_entity_poly.type
_entity_poly.pdbx_seq_one_letter_code
_entity_poly.pdbx_strand_id
1 'polypeptide(L)'
;MTAFRRQVDEYHPLIPGYTGYIPLRFYRVGTSFGNDSVWCVNTFRDITDRKNDQVAELRHTAATTPQLPPICPNEEILNVLDDYNYKHHPNVLGPVDTKRSLLEPPIPGWGGFVPRSRVTEFGHGVRYHVMAENCYRDFKNSLDRGKDPTGKDPTKRVPVTKDSQQQRFYRPEGMMPKYTGHIPRKSSDFIL
;
A
#
# COMPACT_ATOMS: atom_id res chain seq x y z
N MET A 1 -1.18 -18.41 17.00
CA MET A 1 -1.92 -17.66 18.03
C MET A 1 -3.02 -16.88 17.33
N THR A 2 -4.27 -17.32 17.43
CA THR A 2 -5.43 -16.63 16.84
C THR A 2 -5.71 -15.41 17.72
N ALA A 3 -5.55 -14.20 17.18
CA ALA A 3 -5.83 -12.99 17.93
C ALA A 3 -7.31 -12.97 18.31
N PHE A 4 -7.63 -12.91 19.61
CA PHE A 4 -8.98 -12.68 20.09
C PHE A 4 -9.40 -11.27 19.68
N ARG A 5 -10.09 -11.14 18.54
CA ARG A 5 -10.74 -9.90 18.14
C ARG A 5 -12.05 -9.82 18.89
N ARG A 6 -12.09 -9.05 19.98
CA ARG A 6 -13.35 -8.72 20.65
C ARG A 6 -14.25 -8.00 19.64
N GLN A 7 -15.40 -8.59 19.36
CA GLN A 7 -16.42 -7.97 18.52
C GLN A 7 -17.23 -7.00 19.38
N VAL A 8 -17.63 -5.87 18.81
CA VAL A 8 -18.55 -4.94 19.47
C VAL A 8 -19.95 -5.53 19.35
N ASP A 9 -20.62 -5.73 20.48
CA ASP A 9 -21.99 -6.24 20.58
C ASP A 9 -22.71 -5.62 21.80
N GLU A 10 -23.97 -5.98 22.03
CA GLU A 10 -24.78 -5.41 23.12
C GLU A 10 -24.19 -5.66 24.52
N TYR A 11 -23.48 -6.78 24.69
CA TYR A 11 -22.86 -7.16 25.96
C TYR A 11 -21.42 -6.60 26.10
N HIS A 12 -20.80 -6.20 25.00
CA HIS A 12 -19.47 -5.63 24.90
C HIS A 12 -19.47 -4.35 24.03
N PRO A 13 -20.16 -3.28 24.48
CA PRO A 13 -20.15 -2.01 23.78
C PRO A 13 -18.75 -1.38 23.80
N LEU A 14 -18.52 -0.40 22.91
CA LEU A 14 -17.27 0.35 22.96
C LEU A 14 -17.14 1.11 24.28
N ILE A 15 -15.92 1.11 24.81
CA ILE A 15 -15.60 1.76 26.08
C ILE A 15 -15.84 3.28 25.94
N PRO A 16 -16.52 3.93 26.90
CA PRO A 16 -16.62 5.38 26.94
C PRO A 16 -15.24 6.04 26.85
N GLY A 17 -15.07 7.00 25.93
CA GLY A 17 -13.78 7.63 25.66
C GLY A 17 -12.97 7.00 24.52
N TYR A 18 -13.50 5.97 23.84
CA TYR A 18 -12.94 5.51 22.57
C TYR A 18 -12.96 6.65 21.53
N THR A 19 -11.79 7.03 21.04
CA THR A 19 -11.57 8.12 20.07
C THR A 19 -11.34 7.64 18.64
N GLY A 20 -11.36 6.32 18.43
CA GLY A 20 -11.19 5.74 17.11
C GLY A 20 -12.42 5.93 16.21
N TYR A 21 -12.25 5.58 14.94
CA TYR A 21 -13.32 5.71 13.96
C TYR A 21 -14.44 4.70 14.22
N ILE A 22 -15.69 5.18 14.21
CA ILE A 22 -16.90 4.36 14.29
C ILE A 22 -17.70 4.63 13.00
N PRO A 23 -17.90 3.62 12.13
CA PRO A 23 -18.70 3.77 10.93
C PRO A 23 -20.10 4.29 11.26
N LEU A 24 -20.69 5.12 10.41
CA LEU A 24 -22.07 5.65 10.55
C LEU A 24 -22.36 6.51 11.80
N ARG A 25 -21.41 6.70 12.72
CA ARG A 25 -21.61 7.47 13.96
C ARG A 25 -22.04 8.92 13.73
N PHE A 26 -21.59 9.51 12.64
CA PHE A 26 -21.92 10.88 12.26
C PHE A 26 -23.40 11.06 11.86
N TYR A 27 -24.12 9.96 11.59
CA TYR A 27 -25.56 9.97 11.32
C TYR A 27 -26.43 9.69 12.56
N ARG A 28 -25.81 9.50 13.73
CA ARG A 28 -26.49 9.16 14.98
C ARG A 28 -26.34 10.32 15.97
N VAL A 29 -27.46 10.76 16.53
CA VAL A 29 -27.53 11.77 17.59
C VAL A 29 -28.67 11.39 18.54
N GLY A 30 -28.49 11.64 19.84
CA GLY A 30 -29.60 11.59 20.81
C GLY A 30 -29.67 10.33 21.67
N THR A 31 -28.69 9.41 21.62
CA THR A 31 -28.61 8.28 22.56
C THR A 31 -27.24 8.20 23.26
N SER A 32 -27.02 7.16 24.08
CA SER A 32 -25.75 6.96 24.77
C SER A 32 -24.66 6.47 23.80
N PHE A 33 -23.40 6.83 24.09
CA PHE A 33 -22.26 6.43 23.26
C PHE A 33 -22.20 4.91 23.03
N GLY A 34 -22.45 4.12 24.08
CA GLY A 34 -22.44 2.66 24.00
C GLY A 34 -23.50 2.14 23.02
N ASN A 35 -24.75 2.58 23.18
CA ASN A 35 -25.86 2.13 22.34
C ASN A 35 -25.67 2.56 20.87
N ASP A 36 -25.31 3.82 20.63
CA ASP A 36 -25.03 4.31 19.29
C ASP A 36 -23.89 3.54 18.63
N SER A 37 -22.82 3.22 19.39
CA SER A 37 -21.67 2.49 18.86
C SER A 37 -22.02 1.06 18.43
N VAL A 38 -22.79 0.33 19.24
CA VAL A 38 -23.25 -1.03 18.93
C VAL A 38 -24.13 -1.01 17.70
N TRP A 39 -25.12 -0.11 17.66
CA TRP A 39 -26.00 0.05 16.51
C TRP A 39 -25.21 0.36 15.23
N CYS A 40 -24.27 1.29 15.31
CA CYS A 40 -23.45 1.71 14.18
C CYS A 40 -22.64 0.56 13.58
N VAL A 41 -21.97 -0.21 14.44
CA VAL A 41 -21.14 -1.34 14.01
C VAL A 41 -21.99 -2.46 13.42
N ASN A 42 -23.11 -2.81 14.08
CA ASN A 42 -24.02 -3.85 13.58
C ASN A 42 -24.63 -3.46 12.24
N THR A 43 -25.15 -2.24 12.12
CA THR A 43 -25.75 -1.75 10.86
C THR A 43 -24.73 -1.73 9.73
N PHE A 44 -23.49 -1.29 10.00
CA PHE A 44 -22.43 -1.31 9.01
C PHE A 44 -22.10 -2.74 8.56
N ARG A 45 -22.08 -3.69 9.50
CA ARG A 45 -21.89 -5.12 9.20
C ARG A 45 -23.02 -5.63 8.32
N ASP A 46 -24.28 -5.40 8.68
CA ASP A 46 -25.43 -5.86 7.91
C ASP A 46 -25.44 -5.30 6.49
N ILE A 47 -25.11 -4.02 6.32
CA ILE A 47 -24.98 -3.39 4.99
C ILE A 47 -23.87 -4.06 4.19
N THR A 48 -22.74 -4.37 4.83
CA THR A 48 -21.59 -5.01 4.19
C THR A 48 -21.92 -6.44 3.77
N ASP A 49 -22.54 -7.21 4.67
CA ASP A 49 -22.94 -8.60 4.43
C ASP A 49 -23.97 -8.66 3.30
N ARG A 50 -25.01 -7.82 3.34
CA ARG A 50 -26.00 -7.71 2.25
C ARG A 50 -25.36 -7.34 0.90
N LYS A 51 -24.41 -6.41 0.90
CA LYS A 51 -23.68 -6.04 -0.33
C LYS A 51 -22.89 -7.23 -0.87
N ASN A 52 -22.24 -8.00 0.02
CA ASN A 52 -21.48 -9.18 -0.36
C ASN A 52 -22.41 -10.26 -0.94
N ASP A 53 -23.55 -10.50 -0.32
CA ASP A 53 -24.56 -11.45 -0.80
C ASP A 53 -25.08 -11.05 -2.18
N GLN A 54 -25.41 -9.77 -2.39
CA GLN A 54 -25.81 -9.26 -3.71
C GLN A 54 -24.74 -9.49 -4.77
N VAL A 55 -23.46 -9.26 -4.43
CA VAL A 55 -22.36 -9.51 -5.36
C VAL A 55 -22.19 -11.01 -5.63
N ALA A 56 -22.38 -11.87 -4.63
CA ALA A 56 -22.33 -13.31 -4.77
C ALA A 56 -23.45 -13.83 -5.68
N GLU A 57 -24.68 -13.36 -5.48
CA GLU A 57 -25.83 -13.66 -6.34
C GLU A 57 -25.57 -13.23 -7.79
N LEU A 58 -25.12 -11.98 -8.01
CA LEU A 58 -24.80 -11.49 -9.36
C LEU A 58 -23.73 -12.33 -10.04
N ARG A 59 -22.68 -12.74 -9.31
CA ARG A 59 -21.63 -13.62 -9.83
C ARG A 59 -22.18 -15.00 -10.19
N HIS A 60 -23.04 -15.55 -9.35
CA HIS A 60 -23.70 -16.82 -9.61
C HIS A 60 -24.58 -16.72 -10.86
N THR A 61 -25.47 -15.72 -10.96
CA THR A 61 -26.30 -15.50 -12.15
C THR A 61 -25.45 -15.31 -13.40
N ALA A 62 -24.39 -14.51 -13.36
CA ALA A 62 -23.50 -14.29 -14.50
C ALA A 62 -22.78 -15.57 -14.94
N ALA A 63 -22.45 -16.47 -14.01
CA ALA A 63 -21.80 -17.75 -14.31
C ALA A 63 -22.78 -18.81 -14.84
N THR A 64 -24.03 -18.83 -14.36
CA THR A 64 -25.04 -19.82 -14.77
C THR A 64 -25.76 -19.43 -16.07
N THR A 65 -25.86 -18.13 -16.37
CA THR A 65 -26.53 -17.66 -17.58
C THR A 65 -25.74 -18.11 -18.82
N PRO A 66 -26.40 -18.68 -19.84
CA PRO A 66 -25.72 -19.08 -21.07
C PRO A 66 -25.08 -17.85 -21.74
N GLN A 67 -23.83 -17.99 -22.17
CA GLN A 67 -23.16 -16.91 -22.90
C GLN A 67 -23.85 -16.70 -24.24
N LEU A 68 -24.21 -15.45 -24.51
CA LEU A 68 -24.77 -15.06 -25.79
C LEU A 68 -23.68 -15.14 -26.85
N PRO A 69 -24.02 -15.57 -28.08
CA PRO A 69 -23.09 -15.48 -29.18
C PRO A 69 -22.73 -14.00 -29.40
N PRO A 70 -21.44 -13.69 -29.65
CA PRO A 70 -21.04 -12.33 -29.98
C PRO A 70 -21.73 -11.90 -31.28
N ILE A 71 -22.29 -10.69 -31.29
CA ILE A 71 -23.01 -10.14 -32.46
C ILE A 71 -22.03 -9.88 -33.62
N CYS A 72 -20.82 -9.43 -33.29
CA CYS A 72 -19.73 -9.17 -34.23
C CYS A 72 -18.43 -9.79 -33.71
N PRO A 73 -17.52 -10.24 -34.59
CA PRO A 73 -16.20 -10.71 -34.20
C PRO A 73 -15.40 -9.60 -33.53
N ASN A 74 -14.55 -9.97 -32.57
CA ASN A 74 -13.73 -9.00 -31.83
C ASN A 74 -12.85 -8.13 -32.76
N GLU A 75 -12.39 -8.69 -33.88
CA GLU A 75 -11.58 -7.97 -34.87
C GLU A 75 -12.33 -6.79 -35.50
N GLU A 76 -13.63 -6.94 -35.79
CA GLU A 76 -14.44 -5.87 -36.36
C GLU A 76 -14.65 -4.73 -35.36
N ILE A 77 -14.85 -5.06 -34.08
CA ILE A 77 -14.95 -4.07 -33.00
C ILE A 77 -13.62 -3.32 -32.83
N LEU A 78 -12.48 -4.02 -32.88
CA LEU A 78 -11.16 -3.41 -32.79
C LEU A 78 -10.92 -2.47 -33.98
N ASN A 79 -11.25 -2.88 -35.20
CA ASN A 79 -11.13 -2.04 -36.39
C ASN A 79 -12.00 -0.78 -36.27
N VAL A 80 -13.24 -0.88 -35.79
CA VAL A 80 -14.12 0.27 -35.58
C VAL A 80 -13.56 1.23 -34.52
N LEU A 81 -13.00 0.69 -33.43
CA LEU A 81 -12.34 1.48 -32.40
C LEU A 81 -11.09 2.18 -32.94
N ASP A 82 -10.28 1.49 -33.73
CA ASP A 82 -9.08 2.05 -34.36
C ASP A 82 -9.44 3.13 -35.37
N ASP A 83 -10.47 2.92 -36.21
CA ASP A 83 -10.99 3.93 -37.14
C ASP A 83 -11.51 5.17 -36.41
N TYR A 84 -12.25 4.98 -35.32
CA TYR A 84 -12.73 6.07 -34.47
C TYR A 84 -11.55 6.85 -33.85
N ASN A 85 -10.57 6.13 -33.31
CA ASN A 85 -9.40 6.73 -32.68
C ASN A 85 -8.56 7.52 -33.70
N TYR A 86 -8.35 6.97 -34.89
CA TYR A 86 -7.65 7.63 -35.98
C TYR A 86 -8.35 8.92 -36.44
N LYS A 87 -9.69 8.89 -36.56
CA LYS A 87 -10.49 10.03 -37.01
C LYS A 87 -10.58 11.16 -35.98
N HIS A 88 -10.63 10.82 -34.70
CA HIS A 88 -10.88 11.79 -33.61
C HIS A 88 -9.63 12.15 -32.78
N HIS A 89 -8.55 11.37 -32.87
CA HIS A 89 -7.31 11.56 -32.11
C HIS A 89 -6.07 11.45 -33.02
N PRO A 90 -5.84 12.40 -33.95
CA PRO A 90 -4.80 12.29 -34.98
C PRO A 90 -3.35 12.23 -34.44
N ASN A 91 -3.13 12.63 -33.17
CA ASN A 91 -1.81 12.60 -32.53
C ASN A 91 -1.60 11.36 -31.64
N VAL A 92 -2.58 10.45 -31.58
CA VAL A 92 -2.54 9.24 -30.75
C VAL A 92 -2.35 8.05 -31.68
N LEU A 93 -1.09 7.66 -31.88
CA LEU A 93 -0.75 6.49 -32.68
C LEU A 93 -0.67 5.25 -31.78
N GLY A 94 -1.60 4.32 -31.96
CA GLY A 94 -1.65 3.03 -31.29
C GLY A 94 -2.51 2.99 -30.01
N PRO A 95 -2.56 1.82 -29.33
CA PRO A 95 -3.28 1.66 -28.09
C PRO A 95 -2.75 2.66 -27.04
N VAL A 96 -3.61 3.54 -26.54
CA VAL A 96 -3.24 4.40 -25.40
C VAL A 96 -3.17 3.51 -24.18
N ASP A 97 -1.96 3.18 -23.76
CA ASP A 97 -1.74 2.66 -22.42
C ASP A 97 -2.13 3.75 -21.41
N THR A 98 -3.39 3.71 -20.99
CA THR A 98 -3.93 4.62 -19.97
C THR A 98 -3.28 4.43 -18.60
N LYS A 99 -2.60 3.29 -18.42
CA LYS A 99 -1.93 2.93 -17.18
C LYS A 99 -0.44 3.18 -17.31
N ARG A 100 0.08 4.07 -16.46
CA ARG A 100 1.52 4.22 -16.25
C ARG A 100 2.13 2.91 -15.76
N SER A 101 3.38 2.66 -16.15
CA SER A 101 4.11 1.49 -15.67
C SER A 101 4.31 1.58 -14.16
N LEU A 102 4.30 0.43 -13.47
CA LEU A 102 4.51 0.37 -12.01
C LEU A 102 5.86 0.95 -11.56
N LEU A 103 6.85 0.96 -12.46
CA LEU A 103 8.20 1.47 -12.19
C LEU A 103 8.38 2.91 -12.68
N GLU A 104 7.40 3.45 -13.41
CA GLU A 104 7.47 4.82 -13.91
C GLU A 104 7.41 5.78 -12.73
N PRO A 105 8.34 6.73 -12.61
CA PRO A 105 8.32 7.72 -11.55
C PRO A 105 7.06 8.59 -11.64
N PRO A 106 6.53 9.07 -10.50
CA PRO A 106 5.31 9.87 -10.50
C PRO A 106 5.56 11.25 -11.14
N ILE A 107 4.47 11.92 -11.53
CA ILE A 107 4.57 13.25 -12.15
C ILE A 107 5.34 14.23 -11.27
N PRO A 108 6.14 15.13 -11.87
CA PRO A 108 6.73 16.23 -11.13
C PRO A 108 5.68 16.98 -10.30
N GLY A 109 5.99 17.25 -9.03
CA GLY A 109 5.05 17.88 -8.08
C GLY A 109 4.14 16.90 -7.33
N TRP A 110 4.19 15.60 -7.61
CA TRP A 110 3.48 14.60 -6.81
C TRP A 110 4.09 14.51 -5.39
N GLY A 111 3.32 14.96 -4.39
CA GLY A 111 3.73 14.95 -2.98
C GLY A 111 3.37 13.67 -2.22
N GLY A 112 2.97 12.61 -2.93
CA GLY A 112 2.56 11.35 -2.32
C GLY A 112 3.74 10.53 -1.76
N PHE A 113 3.41 9.39 -1.15
CA PHE A 113 4.39 8.52 -0.53
C PHE A 113 5.20 7.73 -1.57
N VAL A 114 6.53 7.84 -1.53
CA VAL A 114 7.46 6.99 -2.28
C VAL A 114 8.11 6.01 -1.29
N PRO A 115 7.92 4.68 -1.45
CA PRO A 115 8.53 3.68 -0.58
C PRO A 115 10.04 3.88 -0.48
N ARG A 116 10.60 3.73 0.73
CA ARG A 116 12.07 3.76 0.98
C ARG A 116 12.78 5.09 0.68
N SER A 117 12.13 6.08 0.07
CA SER A 117 12.68 7.39 -0.30
C SER A 117 13.45 8.15 0.78
N ARG A 118 13.08 8.00 2.06
CA ARG A 118 13.73 8.68 3.19
C ARG A 118 14.73 7.81 3.98
N VAL A 119 14.71 6.51 3.75
CA VAL A 119 15.34 5.51 4.64
C VAL A 119 16.61 4.92 4.03
N THR A 120 16.76 5.01 2.71
CA THR A 120 17.85 4.40 1.95
C THR A 120 18.72 5.46 1.26
N GLU A 121 19.92 5.03 0.88
CA GLU A 121 20.87 5.82 0.08
C GLU A 121 20.31 6.33 -1.25
N PHE A 122 19.27 5.68 -1.78
CA PHE A 122 18.57 6.09 -3.00
C PHE A 122 17.92 7.48 -2.91
N GLY A 123 17.64 7.96 -1.70
CA GLY A 123 16.99 9.26 -1.46
C GLY A 123 17.91 10.47 -1.47
N HIS A 124 19.23 10.28 -1.44
CA HIS A 124 20.18 11.36 -1.16
C HIS A 124 20.86 11.88 -2.44
N GLY A 125 20.86 13.19 -2.64
CA GLY A 125 21.66 13.88 -3.67
C GLY A 125 21.19 13.71 -5.12
N VAL A 126 20.03 13.10 -5.36
CA VAL A 126 19.49 12.83 -6.70
C VAL A 126 18.19 13.60 -6.97
N ARG A 127 17.88 13.80 -8.26
CA ARG A 127 16.60 14.39 -8.68
C ARG A 127 15.44 13.47 -8.32
N TYR A 128 14.29 14.07 -8.04
CA TYR A 128 13.09 13.35 -7.59
C TYR A 128 12.68 12.17 -8.48
N HIS A 129 12.72 12.32 -9.81
CA HIS A 129 12.35 11.26 -10.74
C HIS A 129 13.31 10.05 -10.67
N VAL A 130 14.62 10.30 -10.58
CA VAL A 130 15.65 9.26 -10.43
C VAL A 130 15.50 8.55 -9.09
N MET A 131 15.25 9.32 -8.02
CA MET A 131 14.99 8.78 -6.69
C MET A 131 13.78 7.85 -6.68
N ALA A 132 12.66 8.30 -7.26
CA ALA A 132 11.42 7.53 -7.27
C ALA A 132 11.56 6.23 -8.09
N GLU A 133 12.20 6.29 -9.25
CA GLU A 133 12.46 5.11 -10.08
C GLU A 133 13.31 4.06 -9.32
N ASN A 134 14.41 4.49 -8.70
CA ASN A 134 15.28 3.61 -7.92
C ASN A 134 14.53 2.99 -6.73
N CYS A 135 13.72 3.78 -6.04
CA CYS A 135 12.89 3.32 -4.93
C CYS A 135 11.85 2.27 -5.36
N TYR A 136 11.18 2.48 -6.50
CA TYR A 136 10.22 1.51 -7.02
C TYR A 136 10.89 0.22 -7.47
N ARG A 137 12.06 0.31 -8.09
CA ARG A 137 12.84 -0.87 -8.51
C ARG A 137 13.31 -1.68 -7.29
N ASP A 138 13.84 -1.02 -6.25
CA ASP A 138 14.24 -1.66 -4.99
C ASP A 138 13.05 -2.32 -4.27
N PHE A 139 11.92 -1.63 -4.22
CA PHE A 139 10.69 -2.15 -3.62
C PHE A 139 10.16 -3.36 -4.38
N LYS A 140 10.15 -3.32 -5.72
CA LYS A 140 9.77 -4.45 -6.56
C LYS A 140 10.68 -5.65 -6.33
N ASN A 141 12.00 -5.45 -6.34
CA ASN A 141 12.97 -6.49 -6.06
C ASN A 141 12.77 -7.11 -4.67
N SER A 142 12.42 -6.30 -3.68
CA SER A 142 12.11 -6.78 -2.32
C SER A 142 10.84 -7.63 -2.28
N LEU A 143 9.80 -7.24 -3.03
CA LEU A 143 8.56 -8.00 -3.15
C LEU A 143 8.78 -9.35 -3.86
N ASP A 144 9.57 -9.34 -4.93
CA ASP A 144 9.84 -10.54 -5.72
C ASP A 144 10.70 -11.55 -4.92
N ARG A 145 11.67 -11.09 -4.14
CA ARG A 145 12.40 -11.94 -3.16
C ARG A 145 11.49 -12.59 -2.11
N GLY A 146 10.40 -11.92 -1.75
CA GLY A 146 9.42 -12.46 -0.82
C GLY A 146 8.48 -13.50 -1.43
N LYS A 147 8.45 -13.63 -2.76
CA LYS A 147 7.57 -14.56 -3.49
C LYS A 147 8.21 -15.90 -3.82
N ASP A 148 9.54 -16.05 -3.69
CA ASP A 148 10.20 -17.35 -3.88
C ASP A 148 9.76 -18.33 -2.79
N PRO A 149 8.97 -19.39 -3.12
CA PRO A 149 8.51 -20.37 -2.13
C PRO A 149 9.56 -21.47 -1.86
N THR A 150 10.75 -21.39 -2.47
CA THR A 150 11.77 -22.46 -2.47
C THR A 150 13.05 -22.09 -1.71
N GLY A 151 13.03 -21.03 -0.91
CA GLY A 151 14.13 -20.67 -0.01
C GLY A 151 13.89 -21.13 1.42
N LYS A 152 13.85 -22.44 1.69
CA LYS A 152 14.20 -22.92 3.04
C LYS A 152 15.71 -22.80 3.20
N ASP A 153 16.20 -21.59 3.41
CA ASP A 153 17.49 -21.48 4.07
C ASP A 153 17.30 -21.97 5.50
N PRO A 154 17.98 -23.05 5.92
CA PRO A 154 17.99 -23.39 7.33
C PRO A 154 18.54 -22.17 8.05
N THR A 155 17.88 -21.78 9.14
CA THR A 155 18.36 -20.85 10.14
C THR A 155 19.69 -21.39 10.70
N LYS A 156 20.77 -21.32 9.92
CA LYS A 156 22.11 -21.30 10.47
C LYS A 156 22.10 -20.02 11.28
N ARG A 157 22.13 -20.18 12.61
CA ARG A 157 22.52 -19.11 13.51
C ARG A 157 23.88 -18.64 13.01
N VAL A 158 23.89 -17.64 12.14
CA VAL A 158 25.08 -16.89 11.81
C VAL A 158 25.50 -16.30 13.15
N PRO A 159 26.68 -16.66 13.70
CA PRO A 159 27.18 -15.92 14.84
C PRO A 159 27.17 -14.46 14.44
N VAL A 160 26.72 -13.59 15.33
CA VAL A 160 26.76 -12.14 15.12
C VAL A 160 28.24 -11.74 15.10
N THR A 161 28.90 -11.99 13.97
CA THR A 161 30.11 -11.27 13.60
C THR A 161 29.61 -9.86 13.33
N LYS A 162 30.02 -8.93 14.18
CA LYS A 162 29.68 -7.51 14.15
C LYS A 162 30.30 -6.80 12.94
N ASP A 163 30.15 -7.37 11.75
CA ASP A 163 30.61 -6.79 10.48
C ASP A 163 29.45 -6.69 9.49
N SER A 164 28.24 -6.39 9.98
CA SER A 164 27.32 -5.64 9.13
C SER A 164 27.89 -4.24 9.06
N GLN A 165 28.58 -3.93 7.97
CA GLN A 165 28.73 -2.57 7.52
C GLN A 165 27.32 -2.01 7.41
N GLN A 166 26.89 -1.32 8.47
CA GLN A 166 25.57 -0.72 8.55
C GLN A 166 25.47 0.23 7.37
N GLN A 167 24.64 -0.12 6.40
CA GLN A 167 24.31 0.65 5.20
C GLN A 167 23.42 1.86 5.56
N ARG A 168 23.68 2.46 6.73
CA ARG A 168 23.05 3.66 7.26
C ARG A 168 24.18 4.63 7.54
N PHE A 169 24.11 5.79 6.89
CA PHE A 169 25.09 6.86 7.04
C PHE A 169 25.28 7.32 8.50
N TYR A 170 24.29 7.09 9.36
CA TYR A 170 24.35 7.41 10.79
C TYR A 170 24.44 6.14 11.63
N ARG A 171 25.57 5.96 12.31
CA ARG A 171 25.70 4.98 13.39
C ARG A 171 25.11 5.57 14.68
N PRO A 172 24.32 4.81 15.45
CA PRO A 172 23.83 5.28 16.75
C PRO A 172 24.96 5.36 17.79
N GLU A 173 26.06 4.64 17.56
CA GLU A 173 27.26 4.64 18.38
C GLU A 173 27.99 6.00 18.26
N GLY A 174 28.06 6.76 19.35
CA GLY A 174 28.72 8.07 19.40
C GLY A 174 27.83 9.29 19.11
N MET A 175 26.53 9.07 18.86
CA MET A 175 25.56 10.17 18.74
C MET A 175 25.15 10.69 20.12
N MET A 176 25.44 11.96 20.42
CA MET A 176 24.92 12.60 21.63
C MET A 176 23.39 12.78 21.51
N PRO A 177 22.60 12.34 22.51
CA PRO A 177 21.17 12.61 22.52
C PRO A 177 20.92 14.13 22.44
N LYS A 178 20.14 14.55 21.43
CA LYS A 178 19.69 15.94 21.15
C LYS A 178 20.65 16.90 20.43
N TYR A 179 21.79 16.46 19.90
CA TYR A 179 22.65 17.30 19.04
C TYR A 179 22.41 17.00 17.55
N THR A 180 22.07 18.01 16.74
CA THR A 180 21.83 17.89 15.29
C THR A 180 22.99 18.43 14.43
N GLY A 181 24.10 18.85 15.04
CA GLY A 181 25.29 19.36 14.35
C GLY A 181 26.34 18.28 14.08
N HIS A 182 27.18 18.50 13.07
CA HIS A 182 28.32 17.65 12.74
C HIS A 182 29.51 18.00 13.63
N ILE A 183 30.10 17.02 14.34
CA ILE A 183 31.36 17.20 15.08
C ILE A 183 32.51 16.73 14.18
N PRO A 184 33.31 17.63 13.59
CA PRO A 184 34.49 17.23 12.85
C PRO A 184 35.54 16.65 13.81
N ARG A 185 36.04 15.47 13.45
CA ARG A 185 37.06 14.68 14.15
C ARG A 185 38.29 15.52 14.49
N LYS A 186 38.59 15.67 15.79
CA LYS A 186 39.98 15.80 16.25
C LYS A 186 40.26 14.73 17.28
N SER A 187 41.29 13.94 16.99
CA SER A 187 41.98 13.06 17.91
C SER A 187 42.38 13.85 19.16
N SER A 188 41.94 13.40 20.33
CA SER A 188 42.58 13.75 21.58
C SER A 188 42.82 12.46 22.34
N ASP A 189 44.11 12.15 22.44
CA ASP A 189 44.67 11.00 23.10
C ASP A 189 44.21 10.89 24.56
N PHE A 190 44.08 9.64 25.00
CA PHE A 190 43.96 9.28 26.40
C PHE A 190 45.19 9.75 27.18
N ILE A 191 44.99 10.57 28.22
CA ILE A 191 45.86 10.56 29.40
C ILE A 191 44.98 10.68 30.66
N LEU A 192 44.98 9.57 31.41
CA LEU A 192 44.59 9.30 32.81
C LEU A 192 43.23 9.81 33.32
#